data_AF-A0A1Z7ZLP9-F1
#
_entry.id   AF-A0A1Z7ZLP9-F1
#
_cell.length_a   1.000
_cell.length_b   1.000
_cell.length_c   1.000
_cell.angle_alpha   90.00
_cell.angle_beta   90.00
_cell.angle_gamma   90.00
#
_symmetry.space_group_name_H-M   'P 1'
#
loop_
_entity.id
_entity.type
_entity.pdbx_description
1 polymer ?
#
loop_
_entity_poly.entity_id
_entity_poly.type
_entity_poly.pdbx_seq_one_letter_code
_entity_poly.pdbx_strand_id
1 'polypeptide(L)'
;MRFLFNQDTNMTKDNTQWYASWFDSPFYHILYKDRDHNEAQLFMDNLTEYLNLPEKGNILDLACGKGRHSVYLNSLGYSVTGVDLSENSIEFAKQFENETLHFDVHDMCKPYKKQFDTVFNLFTSFGYFENEDDNLNTIKAIKANLNNFGFGVIDFMNSNFIIDNLVAENTKTVEGIDFHLKRKLQDGYIIKDISFTTEGHDFQFQERVRAFTLKDFELLFEKAGVYLLDVFGDYKLKRFDSKTSERLVMIFK
;
A
#
# COMPACT_ATOMS: atom_id res chain seq x y z
N MET A 1 5.97 18.04 30.17
CA MET A 1 5.39 19.22 29.49
C MET A 1 4.11 18.72 28.84
N ARG A 2 2.95 19.08 29.39
CA ARG A 2 1.62 18.64 28.92
C ARG A 2 1.33 19.30 27.58
N PHE A 3 1.20 18.53 26.51
CA PHE A 3 0.53 19.01 25.31
C PHE A 3 -0.98 18.89 25.55
N LEU A 4 -1.64 20.04 25.66
CA LEU A 4 -3.08 20.16 25.66
C LEU A 4 -3.53 20.06 24.20
N PHE A 5 -4.15 18.95 23.81
CA PHE A 5 -4.90 18.89 22.56
C PHE A 5 -6.28 19.49 22.82
N ASN A 6 -6.41 20.77 22.48
CA ASN A 6 -7.70 21.40 22.22
C ASN A 6 -7.90 21.26 20.70
N GLN A 7 -8.71 20.29 20.27
CA GLN A 7 -9.30 20.34 18.94
C GLN A 7 -10.78 20.01 19.04
N ASP A 8 -11.56 21.00 18.64
CA ASP A 8 -13.00 21.03 18.66
C ASP A 8 -13.61 19.86 17.90
N THR A 9 -14.67 19.32 18.50
CA THR A 9 -15.63 18.41 17.92
C THR A 9 -16.29 19.03 16.69
N ASN A 10 -15.76 18.76 15.52
CA ASN A 10 -16.48 18.80 14.24
C ASN A 10 -15.74 17.90 13.25
N MET A 11 -15.93 16.58 13.37
CA MET A 11 -15.73 15.70 12.23
C MET A 11 -16.79 16.07 11.19
N THR A 12 -16.38 16.92 10.27
CA THR A 12 -17.11 17.22 9.05
C THR A 12 -17.44 15.89 8.37
N LYS A 13 -18.73 15.70 8.08
CA LYS A 13 -19.22 14.73 7.08
C LYS A 13 -18.72 15.18 5.71
N ASP A 14 -17.42 15.15 5.47
CA ASP A 14 -16.88 15.40 4.15
C ASP A 14 -16.70 14.06 3.44
N ASN A 15 -17.42 13.94 2.33
CA ASN A 15 -17.77 12.70 1.67
C ASN A 15 -16.72 12.32 0.62
N THR A 16 -15.45 12.49 0.95
CA THR A 16 -14.34 12.22 0.03
C THR A 16 -13.44 11.16 0.65
N GLN A 17 -13.74 9.90 0.29
CA GLN A 17 -12.90 8.72 0.48
C GLN A 17 -12.75 8.27 1.95
N TRP A 18 -13.68 7.44 2.43
CA TRP A 18 -13.65 6.83 3.77
C TRP A 18 -12.34 6.11 4.11
N TYR A 19 -11.59 5.64 3.11
CA TYR A 19 -10.30 4.99 3.31
C TYR A 19 -9.22 6.01 3.68
N ALA A 20 -9.26 7.21 3.09
CA ALA A 20 -8.31 8.26 3.38
C ALA A 20 -8.37 8.65 4.86
N SER A 21 -9.57 8.74 5.45
CA SER A 21 -9.71 9.10 6.86
C SER A 21 -9.13 8.08 7.85
N TRP A 22 -9.22 6.78 7.54
CA TRP A 22 -8.59 5.75 8.37
C TRP A 22 -7.07 5.71 8.18
N PHE A 23 -6.58 5.67 6.93
CA PHE A 23 -5.14 5.57 6.63
C PHE A 23 -4.36 6.82 7.06
N ASP A 24 -5.02 7.98 7.09
CA ASP A 24 -4.47 9.26 7.53
C ASP A 24 -4.59 9.47 9.06
N SER A 25 -5.24 8.54 9.77
CA SER A 25 -5.44 8.63 11.23
C SER A 25 -4.19 8.25 12.03
N PRO A 26 -3.96 8.85 13.22
CA PRO A 26 -2.89 8.41 14.11
C PRO A 26 -3.06 6.96 14.58
N PHE A 27 -4.30 6.47 14.66
CA PHE A 27 -4.64 5.13 15.15
C PHE A 27 -4.26 4.01 14.17
N TYR A 28 -4.25 4.28 12.86
CA TYR A 28 -3.74 3.34 11.87
C TYR A 28 -2.29 2.95 12.19
N HIS A 29 -1.45 3.94 12.46
CA HIS A 29 -0.04 3.69 12.78
C HIS A 29 0.15 2.94 14.09
N ILE A 30 -0.73 3.13 15.08
CA ILE A 30 -0.71 2.36 16.33
C ILE A 30 -1.07 0.90 16.06
N LEU A 31 -2.20 0.64 15.39
CA LEU A 31 -2.67 -0.74 15.14
C LEU A 31 -1.64 -1.56 14.35
N TYR A 32 -0.95 -0.92 13.41
CA TYR A 32 0.02 -1.53 12.50
C TYR A 32 1.49 -1.27 12.84
N LYS A 33 1.80 -0.81 14.06
CA LYS A 33 3.17 -0.46 14.46
C LYS A 33 4.16 -1.64 14.40
N ASP A 34 3.67 -2.87 14.58
CA ASP A 34 4.51 -4.08 14.62
C ASP A 34 4.84 -4.63 13.22
N ARG A 35 4.56 -3.89 12.14
CA ARG A 35 4.94 -4.33 10.78
C ARG A 35 6.47 -4.41 10.70
N ASP A 36 6.98 -5.60 10.35
CA ASP A 36 8.40 -5.90 10.38
C ASP A 36 9.20 -5.07 9.36
N HIS A 37 10.13 -4.26 9.86
CA HIS A 37 11.06 -3.49 9.04
C HIS A 37 12.08 -4.40 8.33
N ASN A 38 12.51 -5.49 8.96
CA ASN A 38 13.52 -6.39 8.38
C ASN A 38 12.93 -7.16 7.19
N GLU A 39 11.68 -7.60 7.30
CA GLU A 39 10.98 -8.24 6.19
C GLU A 39 10.79 -7.29 5.00
N ALA A 40 10.40 -6.05 5.29
CA ALA A 40 10.29 -4.98 4.29
C ALA A 40 11.62 -4.70 3.56
N GLN A 41 12.73 -4.73 4.29
CA GLN A 41 14.08 -4.55 3.73
C GLN A 41 14.49 -5.75 2.87
N LEU A 42 14.35 -6.97 3.41
CA LEU A 42 14.63 -8.20 2.67
C LEU A 42 13.86 -8.27 1.35
N PHE A 43 12.59 -7.84 1.35
CA PHE A 43 11.80 -7.80 0.13
C PHE A 43 12.38 -6.85 -0.92
N MET A 44 12.80 -5.65 -0.49
CA MET A 44 13.39 -4.65 -1.38
C MET A 44 14.77 -5.10 -1.88
N ASP A 45 15.59 -5.75 -1.06
CA ASP A 45 16.85 -6.35 -1.49
C ASP A 45 16.60 -7.36 -2.62
N ASN A 46 15.70 -8.32 -2.38
CA ASN A 46 15.40 -9.37 -3.35
C ASN A 46 14.83 -8.80 -4.67
N LEU A 47 13.92 -7.82 -4.59
CA LEU A 47 13.32 -7.21 -5.78
C LEU A 47 14.33 -6.39 -6.58
N THR A 48 15.15 -5.59 -5.91
CA THR A 48 16.12 -4.73 -6.60
C THR A 48 17.24 -5.56 -7.25
N GLU A 49 17.67 -6.65 -6.60
CA GLU A 49 18.58 -7.64 -7.17
C GLU A 49 17.94 -8.40 -8.35
N TYR A 50 16.72 -8.94 -8.18
CA TYR A 50 16.02 -9.71 -9.22
C TYR A 50 15.80 -8.90 -10.49
N LEU A 51 15.36 -7.64 -10.34
CA LEU A 51 15.13 -6.73 -11.46
C LEU A 51 16.44 -6.19 -12.07
N ASN A 52 17.58 -6.44 -11.42
CA ASN A 52 18.89 -5.92 -11.80
C ASN A 52 18.84 -4.41 -12.09
N LEU A 53 18.27 -3.66 -11.14
CA LEU A 53 18.03 -2.22 -11.32
C LEU A 53 19.35 -1.47 -11.56
N PRO A 54 19.35 -0.47 -12.46
CA PRO A 54 20.53 0.31 -12.73
C PRO A 54 21.01 1.04 -11.47
N GLU A 55 22.32 1.19 -11.33
CA GLU A 55 22.90 2.00 -10.27
C GLU A 55 22.31 3.42 -10.32
N LYS A 56 21.82 3.92 -9.18
CA LYS A 56 21.11 5.22 -9.08
C LYS A 56 19.85 5.32 -9.94
N GLY A 57 19.23 4.19 -10.28
CA GLY A 57 17.94 4.13 -10.97
C GLY A 57 16.86 4.97 -10.28
N ASN A 58 15.92 5.47 -11.09
CA ASN A 58 14.78 6.27 -10.65
C ASN A 58 13.61 5.36 -10.29
N ILE A 59 13.16 5.46 -9.05
CA ILE A 59 12.07 4.63 -8.52
C ILE A 59 10.91 5.51 -8.08
N LEU A 60 9.69 5.11 -8.45
CA LEU A 60 8.46 5.62 -7.86
C LEU A 60 7.92 4.61 -6.85
N ASP A 61 7.85 4.99 -5.58
CA ASP A 61 7.14 4.25 -4.54
C ASP A 61 5.72 4.82 -4.44
N LEU A 62 4.77 4.11 -5.06
CA LEU A 62 3.39 4.54 -5.29
C LEU A 62 2.48 4.01 -4.17
N ALA A 63 1.87 4.94 -3.42
CA ALA A 63 1.23 4.72 -2.12
C ALA A 63 2.25 4.35 -1.03
N CYS A 64 3.24 5.24 -0.84
CA CYS A 64 4.40 5.02 0.02
C CYS A 64 4.12 5.17 1.53
N GLY A 65 2.95 5.69 1.92
CA GLY A 65 2.60 6.05 3.28
C GLY A 65 3.68 6.94 3.91
N LYS A 66 4.17 6.54 5.09
CA LYS A 66 5.25 7.26 5.81
C LYS A 66 6.65 7.06 5.24
N GLY A 67 6.77 6.48 4.04
CA GLY A 67 8.03 6.38 3.30
C GLY A 67 8.95 5.24 3.75
N ARG A 68 8.46 4.20 4.43
CA ARG A 68 9.29 3.09 4.93
C ARG A 68 10.15 2.46 3.83
N HIS A 69 9.54 2.13 2.68
CA HIS A 69 10.27 1.57 1.54
C HIS A 69 11.08 2.62 0.81
N SER A 70 10.50 3.80 0.60
CA SER A 70 11.19 4.93 -0.04
C SER A 70 12.54 5.26 0.62
N VAL A 71 12.58 5.37 1.94
CA VAL A 71 13.80 5.66 2.71
C VAL A 71 14.82 4.53 2.57
N TYR A 72 14.38 3.28 2.64
CA TYR A 72 15.28 2.14 2.49
C TYR A 72 15.86 2.03 1.08
N LEU A 73 15.03 2.14 0.05
CA LEU A 73 15.46 2.14 -1.35
C LEU A 73 16.46 3.29 -1.61
N ASN A 74 16.23 4.47 -1.04
CA ASN A 74 17.19 5.56 -1.16
C ASN A 74 18.53 5.24 -0.45
N SER A 75 18.50 4.53 0.68
CA SER A 75 19.72 4.06 1.37
C SER A 75 20.54 3.04 0.56
N LEU A 76 19.91 2.34 -0.38
CA LEU A 76 20.59 1.46 -1.35
C LEU A 76 21.22 2.25 -2.53
N GLY A 77 21.04 3.57 -2.58
CA GLY A 77 21.63 4.47 -3.59
C GLY A 77 20.71 4.83 -4.75
N TYR A 78 19.43 4.44 -4.73
CA TYR A 78 18.46 4.82 -5.75
C TYR A 78 17.94 6.25 -5.60
N SER A 79 17.55 6.89 -6.71
CA SER A 79 16.78 8.13 -6.66
C SER A 79 15.30 7.79 -6.53
N VAL A 80 14.69 8.16 -5.42
CA VAL A 80 13.35 7.71 -5.06
C VAL A 80 12.40 8.90 -4.97
N THR A 81 11.23 8.73 -5.57
CA THR A 81 10.07 9.59 -5.34
C THR A 81 9.00 8.74 -4.67
N GLY A 82 8.69 9.03 -3.41
CA GLY A 82 7.57 8.41 -2.71
C GLY A 82 6.33 9.27 -2.85
N VAL A 83 5.19 8.69 -3.21
CA VAL A 83 3.94 9.45 -3.28
C VAL A 83 2.79 8.71 -2.62
N ASP A 84 1.90 9.46 -1.99
CA ASP A 84 0.73 8.92 -1.29
C ASP A 84 -0.41 9.95 -1.32
N LEU A 85 -1.64 9.50 -1.11
CA LEU A 85 -2.80 10.38 -1.01
C LEU A 85 -2.89 11.03 0.38
N SER A 86 -2.38 10.36 1.44
CA SER A 86 -2.42 10.84 2.82
C SER A 86 -1.45 12.00 3.03
N GLU A 87 -2.00 13.20 3.25
CA GLU A 87 -1.21 14.40 3.52
C GLU A 87 -0.39 14.25 4.81
N ASN A 88 -0.94 13.67 5.88
CA ASN A 88 -0.21 13.48 7.14
C ASN A 88 0.95 12.49 6.98
N SER A 89 0.76 11.44 6.17
CA SER A 89 1.83 10.48 5.88
C SER A 89 2.97 11.13 5.11
N ILE A 90 2.65 11.96 4.12
CA ILE A 90 3.65 12.70 3.34
C ILE A 90 4.32 13.78 4.18
N GLU A 91 3.60 14.53 5.02
CA GLU A 91 4.19 15.50 5.94
C GLU A 91 5.22 14.82 6.87
N PHE A 92 4.87 13.65 7.42
CA PHE A 92 5.82 12.86 8.19
C PHE A 92 7.01 12.40 7.34
N ALA A 93 6.78 11.87 6.14
CA ALA A 93 7.83 11.33 5.27
C ALA A 93 8.84 12.41 4.83
N LYS A 94 8.38 13.66 4.69
CA LYS A 94 9.22 14.80 4.26
C LYS A 94 10.43 15.05 5.16
N GLN A 95 10.41 14.64 6.42
CA GLN A 95 11.56 14.76 7.33
C GLN A 95 12.78 13.95 6.86
N PHE A 96 12.58 12.96 5.98
CA PHE A 96 13.65 12.11 5.43
C PHE A 96 14.17 12.59 4.06
N GLU A 97 13.59 13.65 3.48
CA GLU A 97 14.02 14.14 2.17
C GLU A 97 15.49 14.52 2.13
N ASN A 98 16.08 14.32 0.96
CA ASN A 98 17.45 14.73 0.65
C ASN A 98 17.57 15.01 -0.86
N GLU A 99 18.79 15.12 -1.37
CA GLU A 99 19.05 15.42 -2.79
C GLU A 99 18.44 14.40 -3.77
N THR A 100 18.18 13.17 -3.32
CA THR A 100 17.76 12.04 -4.15
C THR A 100 16.49 11.35 -3.67
N LEU A 101 15.91 11.81 -2.55
CA LEU A 101 14.65 11.32 -1.98
C LEU A 101 13.66 12.46 -1.82
N HIS A 102 12.49 12.33 -2.46
CA HIS A 102 11.43 13.32 -2.43
C HIS A 102 10.07 12.67 -2.14
N PHE A 103 9.18 13.42 -1.50
CA PHE A 103 7.82 13.00 -1.19
C PHE A 103 6.79 14.01 -1.70
N ASP A 104 5.74 13.52 -2.37
CA ASP A 104 4.64 14.36 -2.88
C ASP A 104 3.28 13.73 -2.58
N VAL A 105 2.27 14.58 -2.40
CA VAL A 105 0.88 14.13 -2.29
C VAL A 105 0.39 13.86 -3.71
N HIS A 106 -0.05 12.62 -3.98
CA HIS A 106 -0.48 12.22 -5.32
C HIS A 106 -1.51 11.09 -5.30
N ASP A 107 -2.47 11.20 -6.20
CA ASP A 107 -3.46 10.16 -6.47
C ASP A 107 -2.89 9.12 -7.45
N MET A 108 -2.72 7.88 -6.98
CA MET A 108 -2.14 6.80 -7.77
C MET A 108 -2.96 6.40 -9.01
N CYS A 109 -4.22 6.82 -9.11
CA CYS A 109 -5.05 6.61 -10.31
C CYS A 109 -4.66 7.52 -11.48
N LYS A 110 -3.78 8.50 -11.25
CA LYS A 110 -3.32 9.47 -12.25
C LYS A 110 -1.83 9.27 -12.56
N PRO A 111 -1.39 9.45 -13.82
CA PRO A 111 0.03 9.51 -14.14
C PRO A 111 0.76 10.57 -13.31
N TYR A 112 2.00 10.27 -12.95
CA TYR A 112 2.89 11.18 -12.27
C TYR A 112 3.68 12.03 -13.27
N LYS A 113 4.33 13.08 -12.77
CA LYS A 113 4.96 14.15 -13.56
C LYS A 113 6.16 13.71 -14.42
N LYS A 114 6.69 12.50 -14.22
CA LYS A 114 7.88 11.97 -14.91
C LYS A 114 7.84 10.44 -15.03
N GLN A 115 8.76 9.91 -15.83
CA GLN A 115 8.96 8.46 -15.99
C GLN A 115 10.07 7.92 -15.08
N PHE A 116 10.01 6.62 -14.80
CA PHE A 116 10.85 5.91 -13.84
C PHE A 116 11.36 4.59 -14.43
N ASP A 117 12.47 4.10 -13.88
CA ASP A 117 13.01 2.78 -14.17
C ASP A 117 12.17 1.69 -13.48
N THR A 118 11.55 2.01 -12.34
CA THR A 118 10.65 1.09 -11.66
C THR A 118 9.55 1.83 -10.92
N VAL A 119 8.34 1.28 -10.94
CA VAL A 119 7.21 1.75 -10.14
C VAL A 119 6.76 0.61 -9.22
N PHE A 120 6.90 0.83 -7.92
CA PHE A 120 6.48 -0.11 -6.88
C PHE A 120 5.13 0.33 -6.30
N ASN A 121 4.15 -0.59 -6.24
CA ASN A 121 2.93 -0.45 -5.45
C ASN A 121 2.86 -1.62 -4.48
N LEU A 122 3.21 -1.39 -3.22
CA LEU A 122 3.57 -2.46 -2.29
C LEU A 122 2.56 -2.60 -1.14
N PHE A 123 2.63 -3.72 -0.41
CA PHE A 123 1.88 -3.95 0.83
C PHE A 123 0.36 -3.85 0.68
N THR A 124 -0.17 -4.32 -0.45
CA THR A 124 -1.61 -4.36 -0.74
C THR A 124 -2.22 -2.97 -0.88
N SER A 125 -1.49 -1.96 -1.36
CA SER A 125 -2.05 -0.61 -1.55
C SER A 125 -3.08 -0.50 -2.68
N PHE A 126 -3.14 -1.48 -3.59
CA PHE A 126 -4.13 -1.56 -4.66
C PHE A 126 -5.52 -2.01 -4.15
N GLY A 127 -6.61 -1.57 -4.79
CA GLY A 127 -7.95 -2.17 -4.60
C GLY A 127 -8.82 -1.59 -3.49
N TYR A 128 -8.44 -0.44 -2.91
CA TYR A 128 -9.25 0.31 -1.93
C TYR A 128 -10.20 1.35 -2.54
N PHE A 129 -10.33 1.37 -3.87
CA PHE A 129 -11.05 2.43 -4.58
C PHE A 129 -12.57 2.35 -4.39
N GLU A 130 -13.22 3.51 -4.44
CA GLU A 130 -14.69 3.59 -4.50
C GLU A 130 -15.23 3.30 -5.90
N ASN A 131 -14.53 3.77 -6.93
CA ASN A 131 -14.88 3.52 -8.33
C ASN A 131 -14.06 2.34 -8.87
N GLU A 132 -14.75 1.34 -9.45
CA GLU A 132 -14.08 0.17 -10.02
C GLU A 132 -13.14 0.52 -11.19
N ASP A 133 -13.44 1.60 -11.94
CA ASP A 133 -12.59 2.07 -13.04
C ASP A 133 -11.20 2.51 -12.56
N ASP A 134 -11.08 2.92 -11.29
CA ASP A 134 -9.83 3.38 -10.72
C ASP A 134 -8.79 2.26 -10.62
N ASN A 135 -9.22 1.01 -10.44
CA ASN A 135 -8.31 -0.14 -10.53
C ASN A 135 -7.57 -0.16 -11.88
N LEU A 136 -8.32 0.01 -12.98
CA LEU A 136 -7.74 0.02 -14.31
C LEU A 136 -6.91 1.30 -14.54
N ASN A 137 -7.37 2.44 -14.03
CA ASN A 137 -6.66 3.71 -14.15
C ASN A 137 -5.31 3.67 -13.43
N THR A 138 -5.21 3.05 -12.25
CA THR A 138 -3.93 2.88 -11.54
C THR A 138 -2.93 2.08 -12.36
N ILE A 139 -3.33 0.97 -12.99
CA ILE A 139 -2.40 0.18 -13.84
C ILE A 139 -1.97 0.99 -15.07
N LYS A 140 -2.90 1.74 -15.69
CA LYS A 140 -2.58 2.65 -16.80
C LYS A 140 -1.64 3.78 -16.36
N ALA A 141 -1.82 4.31 -15.16
CA ALA A 141 -0.96 5.33 -14.58
C ALA A 141 0.44 4.78 -14.29
N ILE A 142 0.55 3.58 -13.72
CA ILE A 142 1.83 2.87 -13.54
C ILE A 142 2.51 2.73 -14.91
N LYS A 143 1.83 2.22 -15.93
CA LYS A 143 2.37 2.11 -17.30
C LYS A 143 2.88 3.45 -17.84
N ALA A 144 2.10 4.53 -17.67
CA ALA A 144 2.49 5.87 -18.14
C ALA A 144 3.74 6.40 -17.42
N ASN A 145 3.94 5.99 -16.16
CA ASN A 145 5.10 6.33 -15.34
C ASN A 145 6.33 5.47 -15.63
N LEU A 146 6.23 4.40 -16.42
CA LEU A 146 7.39 3.60 -16.81
C LEU A 146 8.08 4.20 -18.04
N ASN A 147 9.41 4.20 -18.02
CA ASN A 147 10.19 4.41 -19.23
C ASN A 147 10.18 3.14 -20.11
N ASN A 148 10.79 3.20 -21.30
CA ASN A 148 10.80 2.09 -22.27
C ASN A 148 11.40 0.78 -21.74
N PHE A 149 12.24 0.84 -20.71
CA PHE A 149 12.93 -0.31 -20.14
C PHE A 149 12.41 -0.71 -18.76
N GLY A 150 11.59 0.14 -18.13
CA GLY A 150 11.19 -0.02 -16.73
C GLY A 150 10.16 -1.12 -16.47
N PHE A 151 10.01 -1.43 -15.19
CA PHE A 151 9.12 -2.47 -14.68
C PHE A 151 8.11 -1.91 -13.68
N GLY A 152 6.86 -2.35 -13.78
CA GLY A 152 5.86 -2.16 -12.76
C GLY A 152 5.85 -3.37 -11.81
N VAL A 153 5.70 -3.13 -10.52
CA VAL A 153 5.54 -4.19 -9.53
C VAL A 153 4.36 -3.86 -8.63
N ILE A 154 3.43 -4.82 -8.52
CA ILE A 154 2.33 -4.77 -7.56
C ILE A 154 2.52 -5.93 -6.58
N ASP A 155 2.64 -5.62 -5.29
CA ASP A 155 2.57 -6.60 -4.21
C ASP A 155 1.18 -6.52 -3.55
N PHE A 156 0.40 -7.57 -3.75
CA PHE A 156 -0.97 -7.71 -3.29
C PHE A 156 -1.10 -8.88 -2.31
N MET A 157 -2.10 -8.84 -1.44
CA MET A 157 -2.42 -10.00 -0.61
C MET A 157 -2.98 -11.12 -1.50
N ASN A 158 -2.63 -12.38 -1.22
CA ASN A 158 -3.31 -13.47 -1.90
C ASN A 158 -4.73 -13.64 -1.33
N SER A 159 -5.73 -13.09 -2.03
CA SER A 159 -7.13 -13.11 -1.59
C SER A 159 -7.63 -14.51 -1.24
N ASN A 160 -7.25 -15.55 -1.99
CA ASN A 160 -7.67 -16.92 -1.71
C ASN A 160 -7.15 -17.40 -0.35
N PHE A 161 -5.85 -17.22 -0.09
CA PHE A 161 -5.24 -17.56 1.19
C PHE A 161 -5.86 -16.78 2.35
N ILE A 162 -6.10 -15.47 2.16
CA ILE A 162 -6.71 -14.62 3.19
C ILE A 162 -8.15 -15.05 3.50
N ILE A 163 -8.95 -15.39 2.49
CA ILE A 163 -10.33 -15.85 2.67
C ILE A 163 -10.36 -17.20 3.38
N ASP A 164 -9.51 -18.15 2.98
CA ASP A 164 -9.45 -19.49 3.57
C ASP A 164 -8.98 -19.47 5.05
N ASN A 165 -8.19 -18.47 5.44
CA ASN A 165 -7.65 -18.31 6.79
C ASN A 165 -8.30 -17.12 7.56
N LEU A 166 -9.45 -16.62 7.09
CA LEU A 166 -10.06 -15.42 7.64
C LEU A 166 -10.53 -15.61 9.09
N VAL A 167 -9.91 -14.89 10.03
CA VAL A 167 -10.41 -14.79 11.40
C VAL A 167 -11.52 -13.73 11.46
N ALA A 168 -12.75 -14.21 11.61
CA ALA A 168 -13.96 -13.38 11.56
C ALA A 168 -14.00 -12.28 12.63
N GLU A 169 -13.50 -12.55 13.84
CA GLU A 169 -13.43 -11.56 14.92
C GLU A 169 -12.24 -11.82 15.83
N ASN A 170 -11.52 -10.76 16.20
CA ASN A 170 -10.53 -10.81 17.26
C ASN A 170 -10.30 -9.42 17.89
N THR A 171 -9.76 -9.38 19.10
CA THR A 171 -9.24 -8.15 19.72
C THR A 171 -7.72 -8.13 19.59
N LYS A 172 -7.13 -6.97 19.27
CA LYS A 172 -5.68 -6.73 19.34
C LYS A 172 -5.43 -5.56 20.30
N THR A 173 -4.69 -5.80 21.37
CA THR A 173 -4.30 -4.74 22.30
C THR A 173 -2.96 -4.15 21.87
N VAL A 174 -2.92 -2.84 21.61
CA VAL A 174 -1.69 -2.14 21.23
C VAL A 174 -1.64 -0.81 21.97
N GLU A 175 -0.55 -0.55 22.70
CA GLU A 175 -0.35 0.68 23.48
C GLU A 175 -1.49 1.00 24.46
N GLY A 176 -2.12 -0.05 25.01
CA GLY A 176 -3.23 0.08 25.95
C GLY A 176 -4.59 0.35 25.31
N ILE A 177 -4.67 0.38 23.97
CA ILE A 177 -5.94 0.45 23.23
C ILE A 177 -6.34 -0.96 22.79
N ASP A 178 -7.58 -1.34 23.09
CA ASP A 178 -8.18 -2.59 22.63
C ASP A 178 -8.90 -2.38 21.29
N PHE A 179 -8.28 -2.82 20.21
CA PHE A 179 -8.88 -2.77 18.88
C PHE A 179 -9.73 -4.02 18.65
N HIS A 180 -11.03 -3.85 18.55
CA HIS A 180 -11.98 -4.90 18.17
C HIS A 180 -12.10 -4.94 16.64
N LEU A 181 -11.72 -6.07 16.05
CA LEU A 181 -11.59 -6.24 14.61
C LEU A 181 -12.59 -7.30 14.15
N LYS A 182 -13.49 -6.92 13.23
CA LYS A 182 -14.43 -7.85 12.59
C LYS A 182 -14.15 -7.89 11.10
N ARG A 183 -14.06 -9.09 10.54
CA ARG A 183 -13.72 -9.30 9.13
C ARG A 183 -14.75 -10.17 8.44
N LYS A 184 -15.07 -9.83 7.20
CA LYS A 184 -16.00 -10.60 6.36
C LYS A 184 -15.65 -10.45 4.88
N LEU A 185 -15.99 -11.48 4.11
CA LEU A 185 -16.07 -11.40 2.66
C LEU A 185 -17.49 -10.98 2.29
N GLN A 186 -17.64 -9.87 1.56
CA GLN A 186 -18.95 -9.39 1.10
C GLN A 186 -18.81 -8.74 -0.28
N ASP A 187 -19.66 -9.14 -1.24
CA ASP A 187 -19.74 -8.54 -2.58
C ASP A 187 -18.41 -8.49 -3.35
N GLY A 188 -17.52 -9.45 -3.11
CA GLY A 188 -16.17 -9.50 -3.69
C GLY A 188 -15.14 -8.60 -3.00
N TYR A 189 -15.42 -8.11 -1.80
CA TYR A 189 -14.49 -7.35 -0.97
C TYR A 189 -14.22 -8.06 0.35
N ILE A 190 -12.96 -7.98 0.79
CA ILE A 190 -12.60 -8.28 2.17
C ILE A 190 -12.80 -6.98 2.95
N ILE A 191 -13.75 -7.00 3.87
CA ILE A 191 -14.12 -5.88 4.72
C ILE A 191 -13.60 -6.15 6.13
N LYS A 192 -12.99 -5.16 6.74
CA LYS A 192 -12.55 -5.18 8.13
C LYS A 192 -13.10 -3.95 8.86
N ASP A 193 -14.04 -4.18 9.76
CA ASP A 193 -14.54 -3.18 10.69
C ASP A 193 -13.59 -3.10 11.90
N ILE A 194 -13.26 -1.88 12.30
CA ILE A 194 -12.29 -1.57 13.36
C ILE A 194 -13.00 -0.66 14.35
N SER A 195 -13.15 -1.09 15.60
CA SER A 195 -13.73 -0.27 16.65
C SER A 195 -12.89 -0.33 17.93
N PHE A 196 -12.77 0.80 18.62
CA PHE A 196 -12.04 0.91 19.88
C PHE A 196 -12.51 2.14 20.65
N THR A 197 -12.19 2.16 21.94
CA THR A 197 -12.42 3.31 22.83
C THR A 197 -11.09 3.76 23.38
N THR A 198 -10.80 5.06 23.30
CA THR A 198 -9.62 5.65 23.96
C THR A 198 -9.95 7.06 24.44
N GLU A 199 -9.38 7.45 25.58
CA GLU A 199 -9.62 8.75 26.21
C GLU A 199 -11.12 9.09 26.43
N GLY A 200 -11.97 8.07 26.57
CA GLY A 200 -13.42 8.25 26.76
C GLY A 200 -14.21 8.50 25.47
N HIS A 201 -13.57 8.36 24.30
CA HIS A 201 -14.18 8.52 22.99
C HIS A 201 -14.22 7.19 22.23
N ASP A 202 -15.36 6.90 21.60
CA ASP A 202 -15.54 5.72 20.76
C ASP A 202 -15.21 6.05 19.30
N PHE A 203 -14.44 5.16 18.67
CA PHE A 203 -14.04 5.27 17.28
C PHE A 203 -14.48 4.06 16.47
N GLN A 204 -14.87 4.29 15.22
CA GLN A 204 -15.22 3.25 14.26
C GLN A 204 -14.65 3.60 12.89
N PHE A 205 -13.96 2.64 12.30
CA PHE A 205 -13.39 2.72 10.96
C PHE A 205 -13.66 1.43 10.20
N GLN A 206 -13.49 1.48 8.88
CA GLN A 206 -13.59 0.31 8.02
C GLN A 206 -12.41 0.32 7.06
N GLU A 207 -11.86 -0.85 6.78
CA GLU A 207 -11.03 -1.14 5.61
C GLU A 207 -11.84 -2.01 4.66
N ARG A 208 -11.85 -1.69 3.37
CA ARG A 208 -12.54 -2.45 2.34
C ARG A 208 -11.65 -2.55 1.11
N VAL A 209 -11.17 -3.75 0.82
CA VAL A 209 -10.27 -4.03 -0.30
C VAL A 209 -10.91 -5.05 -1.22
N ARG A 210 -10.85 -4.82 -2.52
CA ARG A 210 -11.35 -5.76 -3.53
C ARG A 210 -10.55 -7.06 -3.46
N ALA A 211 -11.22 -8.20 -3.37
CA ALA A 211 -10.60 -9.52 -3.23
C ALA A 211 -10.11 -10.05 -4.60
N PHE A 212 -9.20 -9.33 -5.25
CA PHE A 212 -8.67 -9.72 -6.55
C PHE A 212 -7.85 -11.01 -6.47
N THR A 213 -8.03 -11.85 -7.48
CA THR A 213 -7.19 -13.01 -7.77
C THR A 213 -6.16 -12.66 -8.84
N LEU A 214 -5.16 -13.53 -9.04
CA LEU A 214 -4.23 -13.40 -10.17
C LEU A 214 -4.97 -13.26 -11.52
N LYS A 215 -6.04 -14.03 -11.72
CA LYS A 215 -6.83 -13.99 -12.95
C LYS A 215 -7.50 -12.62 -13.18
N ASP A 216 -7.93 -11.96 -12.11
CA ASP A 216 -8.52 -10.63 -12.21
C ASP A 216 -7.45 -9.59 -12.61
N PHE A 217 -6.25 -9.70 -12.04
CA PHE A 217 -5.11 -8.87 -12.44
C PHE A 217 -4.69 -9.11 -13.89
N GLU A 218 -4.65 -10.37 -14.35
CA GLU A 218 -4.36 -10.68 -15.76
C GLU A 218 -5.34 -9.98 -16.71
N LEU A 219 -6.64 -9.97 -16.38
CA LEU A 219 -7.66 -9.24 -17.15
C LEU A 219 -7.47 -7.72 -17.11
N LEU A 220 -7.07 -7.16 -15.96
CA LEU A 220 -6.76 -5.74 -15.83
C LEU A 220 -5.50 -5.36 -16.62
N PHE A 221 -4.47 -6.20 -16.59
CA PHE A 221 -3.24 -6.02 -17.34
C PHE A 221 -3.48 -6.04 -18.85
N GLU A 222 -4.28 -7.00 -19.34
CA GLU A 222 -4.70 -7.05 -20.74
C GLU A 222 -5.41 -5.75 -21.15
N LYS A 223 -6.37 -5.28 -20.35
CA LYS A 223 -7.11 -4.03 -20.61
C LYS A 223 -6.23 -2.77 -20.56
N ALA A 224 -5.19 -2.76 -19.73
CA ALA A 224 -4.22 -1.68 -19.65
C ALA A 224 -3.14 -1.76 -20.76
N GLY A 225 -3.08 -2.90 -21.46
CA GLY A 225 -2.07 -3.21 -22.45
C GLY A 225 -0.67 -3.33 -21.85
N VAL A 226 -0.56 -3.90 -20.65
CA VAL A 226 0.71 -4.33 -20.05
C VAL A 226 0.76 -5.85 -20.02
N TYR A 227 1.96 -6.40 -19.97
CA TYR A 227 2.20 -7.84 -19.99
C TYR A 227 2.80 -8.26 -18.65
N LEU A 228 2.19 -9.27 -18.03
CA LEU A 228 2.70 -9.91 -16.83
C LEU A 228 3.94 -10.73 -17.17
N LEU A 229 5.05 -10.49 -16.46
CA LEU A 229 6.33 -11.14 -16.66
C LEU A 229 6.52 -12.29 -15.67
N ASP A 230 6.36 -11.99 -14.38
CA ASP A 230 6.60 -12.95 -13.29
C ASP A 230 5.61 -12.79 -12.14
N VAL A 231 5.41 -13.88 -11.40
CA VAL A 231 4.52 -13.93 -10.24
C VAL A 231 5.18 -14.69 -9.08
N PHE A 232 5.28 -14.02 -7.93
CA PHE A 232 5.84 -14.58 -6.71
C PHE A 232 4.82 -14.60 -5.56
N GLY A 233 5.03 -15.55 -4.65
CA GLY A 233 4.11 -15.86 -3.56
C GLY A 233 4.54 -15.37 -2.18
N ASP A 234 5.77 -14.87 -2.06
CA ASP A 234 6.35 -14.35 -0.83
C ASP A 234 7.43 -13.30 -1.11
N TYR A 235 7.92 -12.68 -0.05
CA TYR A 235 8.97 -11.66 -0.13
C TYR A 235 10.39 -12.24 -0.35
N LYS A 236 10.52 -13.57 -0.44
CA LYS A 236 11.74 -14.27 -0.86
C LYS A 236 11.70 -14.63 -2.35
N LEU A 237 10.72 -14.11 -3.07
CA LEU A 237 10.48 -14.35 -4.49
C LEU A 237 10.34 -15.85 -4.83
N LYS A 238 9.71 -16.63 -3.94
CA LYS A 238 9.30 -17.99 -4.29
C LYS A 238 8.12 -17.96 -5.23
N ARG A 239 8.01 -18.98 -6.06
CA ARG A 239 6.90 -19.15 -7.00
C ARG A 239 5.54 -19.06 -6.28
N PHE A 240 4.61 -18.33 -6.89
CA PHE A 240 3.25 -18.20 -6.39
C PHE A 240 2.47 -19.52 -6.46
N ASP A 241 1.75 -19.81 -5.38
CA ASP A 241 0.69 -20.82 -5.30
C ASP A 241 -0.58 -20.18 -4.73
N SER A 242 -1.68 -20.30 -5.46
CA SER A 242 -2.94 -19.64 -5.11
C SER A 242 -3.53 -20.05 -3.76
N LYS A 243 -3.14 -21.19 -3.18
CA LYS A 243 -3.69 -21.70 -1.92
C LYS A 243 -2.74 -21.55 -0.75
N THR A 244 -1.44 -21.57 -0.99
CA THR A 244 -0.45 -21.60 0.11
C THR A 244 0.40 -20.34 0.22
N SER A 245 0.47 -19.52 -0.84
CA SER A 245 1.22 -18.27 -0.79
C SER A 245 0.44 -17.20 -0.04
N GLU A 246 1.12 -16.44 0.81
CA GLU A 246 0.50 -15.34 1.56
C GLU A 246 0.38 -14.07 0.70
N ARG A 247 1.30 -13.91 -0.26
CA ARG A 247 1.37 -12.74 -1.15
C ARG A 247 1.12 -13.14 -2.60
N LEU A 248 0.77 -12.13 -3.39
CA LEU A 248 0.69 -12.16 -4.84
C LEU A 248 1.51 -10.95 -5.33
N VAL A 249 2.79 -11.19 -5.60
CA VAL A 249 3.72 -10.19 -6.13
C VAL A 249 3.81 -10.37 -7.64
N MET A 250 3.48 -9.34 -8.40
CA MET A 250 3.39 -9.37 -9.86
C MET A 250 4.35 -8.35 -10.45
N ILE A 251 5.19 -8.79 -11.39
CA ILE A 251 6.10 -7.94 -12.15
C ILE A 251 5.59 -7.84 -13.59
N PHE A 252 5.43 -6.65 -14.12
CA PHE A 252 4.84 -6.42 -15.44
C PHE A 252 5.47 -5.24 -16.18
N LYS A 253 5.17 -5.11 -17.48
CA LYS A 253 5.65 -4.03 -18.34
C LYS A 253 4.66 -3.67 -19.45
#